data_AF-A0AAA9ZH14-F1
#
_entry.id   AF-A0AAA9ZH14-F1
#
_cell.length_a   1.000
_cell.length_b   1.000
_cell.length_c   1.000
_cell.angle_alpha   90.00
_cell.angle_beta   90.00
_cell.angle_gamma   90.00
#
_symmetry.space_group_name_H-M   'P 1'
#
loop_
_entity.id
_entity.type
_entity.pdbx_description
1 polymer ?
#
loop_
_entity_poly.entity_id
_entity_poly.type
_entity_poly.pdbx_seq_one_letter_code
_entity_poly.pdbx_strand_id
1 'polypeptide(L)' 'MTYGSPVWGKCAKSHRARLQVKQNKLLKMIYGLDPFFPTSELHRLSNTELIDDFIEISPSSHRARCQQILL' A
#
# COMPACT_ATOMS: atom_id res chain seq x y z
N MET A 1 -9.08 -8.94 -5.83
CA MET A 1 -8.53 -7.79 -5.10
C MET A 1 -7.62 -8.31 -4.00
N THR A 2 -6.31 -8.26 -4.18
CA THR A 2 -5.34 -8.60 -3.12
C THR A 2 -4.60 -7.31 -2.77
N TYR A 3 -5.36 -6.32 -2.28
CA TYR A 3 -4.86 -5.01 -1.91
C TYR A 3 -4.50 -5.06 -0.42
N GLY A 4 -3.20 -5.14 -0.12
CA GLY A 4 -2.67 -4.94 1.23
C GLY A 4 -3.18 -5.94 2.28
N SER A 5 -2.49 -7.07 2.45
CA SER A 5 -2.79 -7.95 3.58
C SER A 5 -2.12 -7.42 4.85
N PRO A 6 -2.80 -7.40 6.01
CA PRO A 6 -2.20 -7.06 7.31
C PRO A 6 -0.94 -7.89 7.62
N VAL A 7 -0.77 -9.04 6.98
CA VAL A 7 0.43 -9.89 7.09
C VAL A 7 1.70 -9.14 6.65
N TRP A 8 1.59 -8.15 5.76
CA TRP A 8 2.73 -7.36 5.29
C TRP A 8 3.36 -6.52 6.41
N GLY A 9 2.59 -6.17 7.45
CA GLY A 9 3.14 -5.51 8.64
C GLY A 9 4.17 -6.35 9.40
N LYS A 10 4.13 -7.67 9.26
CA LYS A 10 5.13 -8.58 9.83
C LYS A 10 6.35 -8.78 8.93
N CYS A 11 6.32 -8.28 7.70
CA CYS A 11 7.44 -8.44 6.75
C CYS A 11 8.55 -7.42 7.04
N ALA A 12 9.80 -7.84 6.80
CA ALA A 12 10.97 -6.96 6.90
C ALA A 12 10.84 -5.72 6.00
N LYS A 13 11.38 -4.58 6.46
CA LYS A 13 11.35 -3.29 5.73
C LYS A 13 11.88 -3.41 4.29
N SER A 14 12.91 -4.24 4.08
CA SER A 14 13.47 -4.51 2.75
C SER A 14 12.46 -5.13 1.78
N HIS A 15 11.59 -6.04 2.26
CA HIS A 15 10.54 -6.63 1.44
C HIS A 15 9.43 -5.62 1.13
N ARG A 16 9.07 -4.77 2.10
CA ARG A 16 8.06 -3.72 1.89
C ARG A 16 8.54 -2.65 0.91
N ALA A 17 9.81 -2.28 0.96
CA ALA A 17 10.43 -1.40 -0.03
C ALA A 17 10.36 -2.00 -1.46
N ARG A 18 10.58 -3.31 -1.61
CA ARG A 18 10.41 -3.99 -2.91
C ARG A 18 8.96 -3.98 -3.39
N LEU A 19 7.99 -4.12 -2.49
CA LEU A 19 6.57 -3.99 -2.82
C LEU A 19 6.24 -2.57 -3.29
N GLN A 20 6.75 -1.54 -2.61
CA GLN A 20 6.56 -0.15 -3.01
C GLN A 20 7.09 0.11 -4.43
N VAL A 21 8.29 -0.39 -4.76
CA VAL A 21 8.85 -0.24 -6.11
C VAL A 21 7.94 -0.89 -7.16
N LYS A 22 7.38 -2.07 -6.88
CA LYS A 22 6.44 -2.74 -7.78
C LYS A 22 5.12 -1.96 -7.92
N GLN A 23 4.57 -1.46 -6.81
CA GLN A 23 3.38 -0.61 -6.81
C GLN A 23 3.60 0.63 -7.68
N ASN A 24 4.71 1.35 -7.47
CA ASN A 24 5.04 2.56 -8.24
C ASN A 24 5.15 2.26 -9.73
N LYS A 25 5.80 1.16 -10.10
CA LYS A 25 5.92 0.75 -11.51
C LYS A 25 4.55 0.50 -12.13
N LEU A 26 3.67 -0.22 -11.43
CA LEU A 26 2.32 -0.50 -11.92
C LEU A 26 1.49 0.77 -12.06
N LEU A 27 1.53 1.65 -11.06
CA LEU A 27 0.81 2.94 -11.11
C LEU A 27 1.33 3.79 -12.28
N LYS A 28 2.65 3.90 -12.48
CA LYS A 28 3.20 4.64 -13.63
C LYS A 28 2.72 4.07 -14.96
N MET A 29 2.69 2.75 -15.10
CA MET A 29 2.17 2.09 -16.31
C MET A 29 0.68 2.36 -16.54
N ILE A 30 -0.13 2.28 -15.48
CA ILE A 30 -1.59 2.52 -15.55
C ILE A 30 -1.88 3.96 -15.99
N TYR A 31 -1.14 4.93 -15.47
CA TYR A 31 -1.31 6.36 -15.78
C TYR A 31 -0.50 6.82 -17.00
N GLY A 32 0.23 5.93 -17.68
CA GLY A 32 1.06 6.27 -18.84
C GLY A 32 2.18 7.27 -18.53
N LEU A 33 2.72 7.25 -17.31
CA LEU A 33 3.70 8.21 -16.81
C LEU A 33 5.14 7.79 -17.10
N ASP A 34 6.03 8.78 -17.10
CA ASP A 34 7.46 8.56 -17.22
C ASP A 34 8.01 7.65 -16.10
N PRO A 35 8.97 6.75 -16.39
CA PRO A 35 9.57 5.87 -15.38
C PRO A 35 10.19 6.60 -14.18
N PHE A 36 10.63 7.84 -14.36
CA PHE A 36 11.24 8.70 -13.33
C PHE A 36 10.23 9.64 -12.66
N PHE A 37 8.93 9.53 -12.99
CA PHE A 37 7.89 10.35 -12.38
C PHE A 37 7.95 10.29 -10.84
N PRO A 38 7.87 11.43 -10.13
CA PRO A 38 8.05 11.48 -8.68
C PRO A 38 7.03 10.63 -7.92
N THR A 39 7.49 9.85 -6.94
CA THR A 39 6.60 8.98 -6.14
C THR A 39 5.56 9.78 -5.36
N SER A 40 5.92 10.91 -4.74
CA SER A 40 4.97 11.75 -4.00
C SER A 40 3.83 12.22 -4.89
N GLU A 41 4.15 12.64 -6.10
CA GLU A 41 3.17 13.10 -7.07
C GLU A 41 2.36 11.95 -7.67
N LEU A 42 2.97 10.79 -7.89
CA LEU A 42 2.29 9.57 -8.34
C LEU A 42 1.17 9.14 -7.38
N HIS A 43 1.47 9.15 -6.09
CA HIS A 43 0.53 8.74 -5.04
C HIS A 43 -0.56 9.80 -4.80
N ARG A 44 -0.22 11.08 -4.93
CA ARG A 44 -1.21 12.17 -4.96
C ARG A 44 -2.16 12.05 -6.15
N LEU A 45 -1.63 11.82 -7.35
CA LEU A 45 -2.40 11.67 -8.58
C LEU A 45 -3.31 10.44 -8.53
N SER A 46 -2.78 9.31 -8.08
CA SER A 46 -3.51 8.04 -8.02
C SER A 46 -4.43 7.90 -6.81
N ASN A 47 -4.43 8.89 -5.90
CA ASN A 47 -5.14 8.87 -4.62
C ASN A 47 -4.93 7.53 -3.88
N THR A 48 -3.69 7.06 -3.86
CA THR A 48 -3.31 5.75 -3.31
C THR A 48 -2.21 5.94 -2.28
N GLU A 49 -2.33 5.27 -1.14
CA GLU A 49 -1.35 5.31 -0.05
C GLU A 49 -0.05 4.55 -0.40
N LEU A 50 1.04 4.90 0.28
CA LEU A 50 2.24 4.07 0.28
C LEU A 50 1.98 2.76 1.05
N ILE A 51 2.80 1.75 0.79
CA ILE A 51 2.68 0.45 1.45
C ILE A 51 2.84 0.56 2.97
N ASP A 52 3.78 1.38 3.44
CA ASP A 52 4.00 1.57 4.87
C ASP A 52 2.82 2.32 5.52
N ASP A 53 2.30 3.38 4.88
CA ASP A 53 1.13 4.14 5.35
C ASP A 53 -0.09 3.21 5.49
N PHE A 54 -0.34 2.40 4.46
CA PHE A 54 -1.43 1.42 4.47
C PHE A 54 -1.28 0.42 5.62
N ILE A 55 -0.06 -0.03 5.91
CA ILE A 55 0.22 -0.98 6.99
C ILE A 55 0.04 -0.34 8.37
N GLU A 56 0.26 0.96 8.52
CA GLU A 56 -0.01 1.66 9.78
C GLU A 56 -1.52 1.84 10.01
N ILE A 57 -2.29 2.09 8.94
CA ILE A 57 -3.74 2.29 8.99
C ILE A 57 -4.51 0.95 9.10
N SER A 58 -4.04 -0.10 8.45
CA SER A 58 -4.73 -1.40 8.37
C SER A 58 -4.99 -2.14 9.71
N PRO A 59 -4.06 -2.20 10.69
CA PRO A 59 -4.25 -2.99 11.91
C PRO A 59 -5.34 -2.45 12.82
N SER A 60 -5.62 -1.14 12.81
CA SER A 60 -6.72 -0.54 13.58
C SER A 60 -8.08 -0.92 12.97
N SER A 61 -8.20 -0.87 11.64
CA SER A 61 -9.39 -1.28 10.89
C SER A 61 -9.68 -2.79 10.97
N HIS A 62 -8.66 -3.63 10.81
CA HIS A 62 -8.83 -5.08 10.86
C HIS A 62 -9.18 -5.59 12.26
N ARG A 63 -8.52 -5.08 13.33
CA ARG A 63 -8.90 -5.42 14.71
C ARG A 63 -10.32 -4.98 15.03
N ALA A 64 -10.72 -3.78 14.63
CA ALA A 64 -12.07 -3.27 14.84
C ALA A 64 -13.12 -4.16 14.13
N ARG A 65 -12.87 -4.59 12.88
CA ARG A 65 -13.78 -5.49 12.15
C ARG A 65 -13.84 -6.90 12.73
N CYS A 66 -12.73 -7.44 13.25
CA CYS A 66 -12.77 -8.74 13.93
C CYS A 66 -13.53 -8.69 15.26
N GLN A 67 -13.52 -7.56 15.97
CA GLN A 67 -14.26 -7.40 17.23
C GLN A 67 -15.78 -7.27 17.01
N GLN A 68 -16.23 -6.75 15.86
CA GLN A 68 -17.65 -6.65 15.51
C GLN A 68 -18.33 -7.97 15.12
N ILE A 69 -17.57 -9.04 14.85
CA ILE A 69 -18.13 -10.36 14.45
C ILE A 69 -18.36 -11.27 15.67
N LEU A 70 -17.93 -10.85 16.87
CA LEU A 70 -18.04 -11.60 18.13
C LEU A 70 -19.14 -11.08 19.08
N LEU A 71 -20.04 -10.22 18.59
CA LEU A 71 -21.27 -9.78 19.25
C LEU A 71 -22.47 -10.05 18.34
#